data_AF-A0A9P4TBF7-F1
#
_entry.id   AF-A0A9P4TBF7-F1
#
_cell.length_a   1.000
_cell.length_b   1.000
_cell.length_c   1.000
_cell.angle_alpha   90.00
_cell.angle_beta   90.00
_cell.angle_gamma   90.00
#
_symmetry.space_group_name_H-M   'P 1'
#
loop_
_entity.id
_entity.type
_entity.pdbx_description
1 polymer ?
#
loop_
_entity_poly.entity_id
_entity_poly.type
_entity_poly.pdbx_seq_one_letter_code
_entity_poly.pdbx_strand_id
1 'polypeptide(L)'
;MPAHTSWLPLLALSALSTTLASAANSQQPLQTSQEARGYNPGEPIPVTCLNRTIETGEHITDTNGQLQYIPFPTCNETGKPLTLSFGVEKEINCTIDFVSDSFFHLLEFYIHNDAPLTCRIPSKPLPPSVLEQQYLVSDSESQEGALGSQSSLYTPLVVGLAGTLQLSHLHVGNSLNLLLHAADKTAGAGSGGAIDAATAYSIASHSRNTKITIGDPLPLSFSVRWYPSTTLPPGWTGVKANG
;
A
#
# COMPACT_ATOMS: atom_id res chain seq x y z
N MET A 1 -26.79 -55.70 60.36
CA MET A 1 -26.34 -55.53 58.96
C MET A 1 -26.17 -54.04 58.68
N PRO A 2 -24.95 -53.49 58.58
CA PRO A 2 -24.72 -52.22 57.91
C PRO A 2 -24.01 -52.47 56.57
N ALA A 3 -24.54 -51.88 55.51
CA ALA A 3 -23.99 -51.94 54.16
C ALA A 3 -22.84 -50.94 54.00
N HIS A 4 -21.72 -51.42 53.45
CA HIS A 4 -20.54 -50.62 53.14
C HIS A 4 -20.81 -49.64 51.99
N THR A 5 -20.46 -48.38 52.20
CA THR A 5 -20.63 -47.26 51.26
C THR A 5 -19.44 -47.20 50.29
N SER A 6 -19.54 -47.90 49.16
CA SER A 6 -18.52 -47.96 48.11
C SER A 6 -18.65 -46.81 47.09
N TRP A 7 -18.58 -45.55 47.52
CA TRP A 7 -18.77 -44.40 46.62
C TRP A 7 -17.56 -43.46 46.48
N LEU A 8 -16.55 -43.64 47.33
CA LEU A 8 -15.32 -42.84 47.33
C LEU A 8 -14.40 -43.02 46.09
N PRO A 9 -14.21 -44.21 45.48
CA PRO A 9 -13.29 -44.32 44.34
C PRO A 9 -13.85 -43.74 43.04
N LEU A 10 -15.19 -43.69 42.90
CA LEU A 10 -15.87 -43.13 41.71
C LEU A 10 -15.78 -41.60 41.65
N LEU A 11 -15.79 -40.92 42.81
CA LEU A 11 -15.61 -39.47 42.90
C LEU A 11 -14.17 -39.03 42.62
N ALA A 12 -13.18 -39.88 42.94
CA ALA A 12 -11.78 -39.57 42.67
C ALA A 12 -11.43 -39.65 41.17
N LEU A 13 -12.01 -40.60 40.42
CA LEU A 13 -11.78 -40.71 38.98
C LEU A 13 -12.45 -39.59 38.16
N SER A 14 -13.60 -39.08 38.61
CA SER A 14 -14.27 -37.94 37.96
C SER A 14 -13.57 -36.60 38.20
N ALA A 15 -12.93 -36.43 39.37
CA ALA A 15 -12.09 -35.26 39.64
C ALA A 15 -10.81 -35.25 38.79
N LEU A 16 -10.19 -36.42 38.58
CA LEU A 16 -8.96 -36.50 37.78
C LEU A 16 -9.21 -36.22 36.29
N SER A 17 -10.34 -36.68 35.74
CA SER A 17 -10.70 -36.48 34.34
C SER A 17 -11.10 -35.02 34.03
N THR A 18 -11.66 -34.28 34.98
CA THR A 18 -11.93 -32.84 34.82
C THR A 18 -10.66 -31.98 34.88
N THR A 19 -9.65 -32.39 35.63
CA THR A 19 -8.34 -31.69 35.64
C THR A 19 -7.52 -31.89 34.37
N LEU A 20 -7.55 -33.08 33.75
CA LEU A 20 -6.84 -33.31 32.48
C LEU A 20 -7.48 -32.60 31.29
N ALA A 21 -8.83 -32.50 31.25
CA ALA A 21 -9.52 -31.76 30.19
C ALA A 21 -9.23 -30.24 30.21
N SER A 22 -8.87 -29.71 31.38
CA SER A 22 -8.55 -28.28 31.55
C SER A 22 -7.13 -27.92 31.13
N ALA A 23 -6.20 -28.89 31.12
CA ALA A 23 -4.80 -28.65 30.75
C ALA A 23 -4.53 -28.72 29.24
N ALA A 24 -5.41 -29.38 28.47
CA ALA A 24 -5.28 -29.48 27.02
C ALA A 24 -5.77 -28.24 26.26
N ASN A 25 -6.41 -27.28 26.93
CA ASN A 25 -7.06 -26.13 26.29
C ASN A 25 -6.35 -24.78 26.53
N SER A 26 -5.16 -24.78 27.16
CA SER A 26 -4.41 -23.57 27.53
C SER A 26 -3.16 -23.31 26.69
N GLN A 27 -2.99 -23.99 25.55
CA GLN A 27 -2.02 -23.59 24.53
C GLN A 27 -2.76 -22.83 23.42
N GLN A 28 -3.23 -21.61 23.74
CA GLN A 28 -3.40 -20.62 22.68
C GLN A 28 -2.00 -20.39 22.10
N PRO A 29 -1.81 -20.49 20.77
CA PRO A 29 -0.58 -20.04 20.16
C PRO A 29 -0.32 -18.62 20.65
N LEU A 30 0.92 -18.32 21.05
CA LEU A 30 1.38 -16.96 21.25
C LEU A 30 0.80 -16.11 20.11
N GLN A 31 0.09 -15.04 20.43
CA GLN A 31 -0.35 -14.03 19.46
C GLN A 31 0.89 -13.39 18.83
N THR A 32 1.53 -14.07 17.88
CA THR A 32 2.62 -13.56 17.06
C THR A 32 2.02 -12.70 15.96
N SER A 33 1.57 -11.53 16.39
CA SER A 33 1.33 -10.30 15.64
C SER A 33 0.38 -9.53 16.54
N GLN A 34 0.95 -8.60 17.30
CA GLN A 34 0.20 -7.49 17.83
C GLN A 34 -0.60 -6.94 16.65
N GLU A 35 -1.92 -7.17 16.65
CA GLU A 35 -2.81 -6.87 15.55
C GLU A 35 -2.60 -5.40 15.19
N ALA A 36 -1.84 -5.15 14.10
CA ALA A 36 -1.36 -3.81 13.82
C ALA A 36 -2.58 -2.90 13.70
N ARG A 37 -2.59 -1.83 14.51
CA ARG A 37 -3.69 -0.87 14.59
C ARG A 37 -3.98 -0.35 13.18
N GLY A 38 -5.25 -0.20 12.81
CA GLY A 38 -5.63 0.52 11.60
C GLY A 38 -5.32 2.02 11.66
N TYR A 39 -5.23 2.65 10.50
CA TYR A 39 -5.11 4.09 10.35
C TYR A 39 -6.31 4.82 10.97
N ASN A 40 -6.03 5.97 11.57
CA ASN A 40 -7.06 6.96 11.87
C ASN A 40 -7.36 7.82 10.64
N PRO A 41 -8.58 8.36 10.50
CA PRO A 41 -8.87 9.35 9.48
C PRO A 41 -7.89 10.53 9.55
N GLY A 42 -7.31 10.89 8.40
CA GLY A 42 -6.33 11.96 8.27
C GLY A 42 -4.89 11.58 8.58
N GLU A 43 -4.62 10.38 9.09
CA GLU A 43 -3.26 9.92 9.40
C GLU A 43 -2.40 9.86 8.12
N PRO A 44 -1.13 10.30 8.17
CA PRO A 44 -0.28 10.39 6.99
C PRO A 44 0.16 9.01 6.49
N ILE A 45 0.14 8.83 5.18
CA ILE A 45 0.55 7.62 4.48
C ILE A 45 1.71 8.02 3.54
N PRO A 46 2.97 7.67 3.86
CA PRO A 46 4.10 8.01 3.02
C PRO A 46 4.10 7.17 1.74
N VAL A 47 4.36 7.81 0.59
CA VAL A 47 4.51 7.12 -0.69
C VAL A 47 5.99 6.83 -0.94
N THR A 48 6.30 5.56 -1.22
CA THR A 48 7.65 5.12 -1.61
C THR A 48 7.60 4.45 -2.97
N CYS A 49 8.58 4.70 -3.84
CA CYS A 49 8.62 4.21 -5.20
C CYS A 49 9.84 3.34 -5.44
N LEU A 50 9.67 2.37 -6.31
CA LEU A 50 10.69 1.43 -6.70
C LEU A 50 11.82 2.18 -7.41
N ASN A 51 13.04 2.04 -6.89
CA ASN A 51 14.21 2.66 -7.47
C ASN A 51 14.64 1.89 -8.72
N ARG A 52 14.94 2.61 -9.80
CA ARG A 52 15.26 2.01 -11.10
C ARG A 52 16.56 2.57 -11.66
N THR A 53 17.26 1.73 -12.42
CA THR A 53 18.42 2.11 -13.21
C THR A 53 17.96 2.97 -14.39
N ILE A 54 18.80 3.93 -14.76
CA ILE A 54 18.47 4.95 -15.75
C ILE A 54 18.56 4.39 -17.18
N GLU A 55 19.53 3.50 -17.44
CA GLU A 55 19.80 2.99 -18.79
C GLU A 55 18.85 1.89 -19.24
N THR A 56 18.45 1.00 -18.33
CA THR A 56 17.62 -0.17 -18.66
C THR A 56 16.20 -0.06 -18.10
N GLY A 57 15.96 0.90 -17.19
CA GLY A 57 14.71 0.96 -16.43
C GLY A 57 14.55 -0.23 -15.48
N GLU A 58 15.58 -1.04 -15.24
CA GLU A 58 15.51 -2.21 -14.36
C GLU A 58 15.47 -1.81 -12.88
N HIS A 59 14.93 -2.68 -12.03
CA HIS A 59 14.87 -2.40 -10.59
C HIS A 59 16.24 -2.50 -9.95
N ILE A 60 16.53 -1.62 -8.99
CA ILE A 60 17.75 -1.70 -8.18
C ILE A 60 17.47 -2.61 -6.98
N THR A 61 18.38 -3.53 -6.71
CA THR A 61 18.36 -4.39 -5.53
C THR A 61 19.39 -3.95 -4.50
N ASP A 62 19.10 -4.20 -3.22
CA ASP A 62 20.06 -4.02 -2.14
C ASP A 62 21.09 -5.17 -2.07
N THR A 63 22.00 -5.12 -1.10
CA THR A 63 23.03 -6.14 -0.91
C THR A 63 22.47 -7.53 -0.58
N ASN A 64 21.20 -7.62 -0.20
CA ASN A 64 20.49 -8.86 0.11
C ASN A 64 19.63 -9.34 -1.08
N GLY A 65 19.71 -8.67 -2.23
CA GLY A 65 18.93 -8.98 -3.43
C GLY A 65 17.48 -8.47 -3.37
N GLN A 66 17.11 -7.66 -2.39
CA GLN A 66 15.75 -7.15 -2.22
C GLN A 66 15.54 -5.86 -3.02
N LEU A 67 14.33 -5.68 -3.57
CA LEU A 67 14.00 -4.48 -4.33
C LEU A 67 14.10 -3.21 -3.47
N GLN A 68 14.80 -2.20 -3.97
CA GLN A 68 15.01 -0.94 -3.27
C GLN A 68 13.84 0.01 -3.52
N TYR A 69 13.22 0.50 -2.44
CA TYR A 69 12.20 1.55 -2.50
C TYR A 69 12.73 2.83 -1.88
N ILE A 70 12.57 3.95 -2.58
CA ILE A 70 12.95 5.29 -2.13
C ILE A 70 11.71 6.17 -1.95
N PRO A 71 11.76 7.23 -1.13
CA PRO A 71 10.63 8.17 -1.02
C PRO A 71 10.26 8.76 -2.38
N PHE A 72 8.97 9.04 -2.59
CA PHE A 72 8.51 9.81 -3.76
C PHE A 72 9.28 11.14 -3.86
N PRO A 73 9.55 11.67 -5.06
CA PRO A 73 10.20 12.97 -5.23
C PRO A 73 9.58 14.07 -4.35
N THR A 74 10.43 14.96 -3.84
CA THR A 74 9.98 16.02 -2.93
C THR A 74 9.08 17.00 -3.67
N CYS A 75 7.87 17.24 -3.13
CA CYS A 75 6.94 18.21 -3.66
C CYS A 75 7.33 19.62 -3.20
N ASN A 76 7.42 20.58 -4.13
CA ASN A 76 7.80 21.96 -3.84
C ASN A 76 6.79 22.66 -2.91
N GLU A 77 5.52 22.29 -2.99
CA GLU A 77 4.42 22.86 -2.19
C GLU A 77 4.54 22.51 -0.70
N THR A 78 5.09 21.34 -0.37
CA THR A 78 5.17 20.83 1.01
C THR A 78 6.59 20.74 1.54
N GLY A 79 7.60 20.79 0.67
CA GLY A 79 8.99 20.50 1.00
C GLY A 79 9.21 19.05 1.46
N LYS A 80 8.26 18.14 1.19
CA LYS A 80 8.31 16.74 1.61
C LYS A 80 7.90 15.80 0.46
N PRO A 81 8.31 14.52 0.50
CA PRO A 81 7.77 13.48 -0.37
C PRO A 81 6.23 13.43 -0.33
N LEU A 82 5.63 12.99 -1.44
CA LEU A 82 4.18 12.81 -1.53
C LEU A 82 3.66 11.95 -0.37
N THR A 83 2.71 12.52 0.37
CA THR A 83 2.08 11.89 1.54
C THR A 83 0.58 11.98 1.38
N LEU A 84 -0.09 10.84 1.42
CA LEU A 84 -1.55 10.75 1.38
C LEU A 84 -2.12 10.85 2.80
N SER A 85 -3.41 11.11 2.91
CA SER A 85 -4.11 11.18 4.20
C SER A 85 -5.20 10.11 4.20
N PHE A 86 -5.17 9.21 5.19
CA PHE A 86 -6.10 8.09 5.24
C PHE A 86 -7.55 8.56 5.30
N GLY A 87 -8.39 8.07 4.38
CA GLY A 87 -9.82 8.40 4.31
C GLY A 87 -10.16 9.86 3.99
N VAL A 88 -9.19 10.67 3.54
CA VAL A 88 -9.41 12.08 3.17
C VAL A 88 -9.32 12.22 1.65
N GLU A 89 -10.44 12.59 1.03
CA GLU A 89 -10.49 12.96 -0.38
C GLU A 89 -10.10 14.42 -0.56
N LYS A 90 -9.08 14.68 -1.37
CA LYS A 90 -8.63 16.04 -1.69
C LYS A 90 -7.85 16.06 -3.00
N GLU A 91 -7.76 17.25 -3.58
CA GLU A 91 -6.78 17.52 -4.63
C GLU A 91 -5.42 17.81 -3.99
N ILE A 92 -4.37 17.18 -4.51
CA ILE A 92 -2.99 17.35 -4.05
C ILE A 92 -2.15 17.81 -5.23
N ASN A 93 -1.58 19.00 -5.12
CA ASN A 93 -0.56 19.47 -6.06
C ASN A 93 0.82 19.09 -5.52
N CYS A 94 1.63 18.46 -6.37
CA CYS A 94 2.99 18.09 -6.10
C CYS A 94 3.85 18.44 -7.32
N THR A 95 4.60 19.53 -7.23
CA THR A 95 5.55 19.94 -8.25
C THR A 95 6.92 19.41 -7.89
N ILE A 96 7.50 18.61 -8.79
CA ILE A 96 8.90 18.21 -8.72
C ILE A 96 9.71 19.35 -9.30
N ASP A 97 10.54 20.00 -8.47
CA ASP A 97 11.18 21.28 -8.80
C ASP A 97 12.15 21.20 -10.00
N PHE A 98 12.84 20.08 -10.15
CA PHE A 98 13.86 19.90 -11.17
C PHE A 98 13.83 18.48 -11.76
N VAL A 99 13.48 18.37 -13.04
CA VAL A 99 13.60 17.12 -13.79
C VAL A 99 15.05 16.94 -14.23
N SER A 100 15.79 16.10 -13.49
CA SER A 100 17.14 15.69 -13.90
C SER A 100 17.14 14.91 -15.21
N ASP A 101 18.28 14.89 -15.90
CA ASP A 101 18.51 14.06 -17.10
C ASP A 101 18.11 12.59 -16.87
N SER A 102 18.56 12.03 -15.76
CA SER A 102 18.22 10.68 -15.32
C SER A 102 16.72 10.45 -15.13
N PHE A 103 16.03 11.42 -14.52
CA PHE A 103 14.59 11.33 -14.31
C PHE A 103 13.81 11.54 -15.61
N PHE A 104 14.31 12.38 -16.51
CA PHE A 104 13.75 12.59 -17.84
C PHE A 104 13.69 11.28 -18.64
N HIS A 105 14.79 10.52 -18.68
CA HIS A 105 14.82 9.21 -19.33
C HIS A 105 13.92 8.17 -18.64
N LEU A 106 13.81 8.20 -17.32
CA LEU A 106 12.83 7.35 -16.62
C LEU A 106 11.38 7.70 -16.99
N LEU A 107 11.05 8.98 -17.18
CA LEU A 107 9.73 9.39 -17.62
C LEU A 107 9.39 8.85 -19.01
N GLU A 108 10.36 8.67 -19.91
CA GLU A 108 10.16 8.05 -21.22
C GLU A 108 9.63 6.61 -21.07
N PHE A 109 10.29 5.79 -20.24
CA PHE A 109 9.84 4.42 -19.95
C PHE A 109 8.45 4.40 -19.30
N TYR A 110 8.18 5.34 -18.39
CA TYR A 110 6.89 5.40 -17.69
C TYR A 110 5.75 5.81 -18.62
N ILE A 111 5.96 6.79 -19.49
CA ILE A 111 4.95 7.27 -20.44
C ILE A 111 4.66 6.23 -21.52
N HIS A 112 5.69 5.53 -22.00
CA HIS A 112 5.51 4.42 -22.93
C HIS A 112 4.93 3.16 -22.29
N ASN A 113 4.90 3.09 -20.96
CA ASN A 113 4.52 1.90 -20.19
C ASN A 113 5.45 0.70 -20.41
N ASP A 114 6.67 0.93 -20.89
CA ASP A 114 7.73 -0.09 -20.98
C ASP A 114 8.15 -0.55 -19.58
N ALA A 115 8.08 0.37 -18.61
CA ALA A 115 8.19 0.08 -17.19
C ALA A 115 7.14 0.90 -16.42
N PRO A 116 6.30 0.31 -15.57
CA PRO A 116 5.39 1.10 -14.75
C PRO A 116 6.15 1.87 -13.66
N LEU A 117 5.70 3.11 -13.38
CA LEU A 117 6.06 3.82 -12.15
C LEU A 117 5.38 3.11 -10.97
N THR A 118 6.12 2.17 -10.38
CA THR A 118 5.64 1.32 -9.30
C THR A 118 6.00 1.95 -7.97
N CYS A 119 4.98 2.31 -7.20
CA CYS A 119 5.12 2.74 -5.82
C CYS A 119 4.40 1.78 -4.88
N ARG A 120 4.56 2.01 -3.58
CA ARG A 120 3.88 1.30 -2.51
C ARG A 120 3.64 2.24 -1.33
N ILE A 121 2.60 1.90 -0.57
CA ILE A 121 2.20 2.60 0.65
C ILE A 121 2.01 1.57 1.76
N PRO A 122 2.27 1.90 3.03
CA PRO A 122 2.05 0.93 4.11
C PRO A 122 0.55 0.61 4.24
N SER A 123 0.20 -0.68 4.21
CA SER A 123 -1.19 -1.16 4.30
C SER A 123 -1.82 -0.81 5.64
N LYS A 124 -1.00 -0.69 6.69
CA LYS A 124 -1.35 -0.23 8.04
C LYS A 124 -0.27 0.74 8.53
N PRO A 125 -0.56 1.60 9.53
CA PRO A 125 0.45 2.42 10.19
C PRO A 125 1.69 1.60 10.53
N LEU A 126 2.85 2.09 10.09
CA LEU A 126 4.12 1.48 10.45
C LEU A 126 4.33 1.66 11.96
N PRO A 127 4.81 0.63 12.66
CA PRO A 127 5.09 0.73 14.08
C PRO A 127 6.18 1.78 14.33
N PRO A 128 6.23 2.38 15.53
CA PRO A 128 7.30 3.32 15.87
C PRO A 128 8.68 2.67 15.70
N SER A 129 9.68 3.46 15.31
CA SER A 129 11.02 3.03 14.85
C SER A 129 11.76 2.06 15.77
N VAL A 130 11.41 2.00 17.05
CA VAL A 130 11.97 1.05 18.03
C VAL A 130 11.59 -0.42 17.74
N LEU A 131 10.55 -0.65 16.94
CA LEU A 131 10.06 -1.98 16.56
C LEU A 131 10.26 -2.28 15.06
N GLU A 132 10.94 -1.39 14.33
CA GLU A 132 11.13 -1.47 12.88
C GLU A 132 11.95 -2.70 12.48
N GLN A 133 13.03 -3.03 13.23
CA GLN A 133 13.79 -4.27 12.99
C GLN A 133 12.96 -5.54 13.20
N GLN A 134 12.01 -5.55 14.13
CA GLN A 134 11.18 -6.72 14.40
C GLN A 134 10.20 -6.99 13.24
N TYR A 135 9.71 -5.93 12.59
CA TYR A 135 8.75 -6.01 11.49
C TYR A 135 9.41 -6.29 10.13
N LEU A 136 10.62 -5.77 9.89
CA LEU A 136 11.41 -6.11 8.69
C LEU A 136 11.78 -7.60 8.65
N VAL A 137 11.95 -8.26 9.81
CA VAL A 137 12.25 -9.69 9.90
C VAL A 137 11.01 -10.56 9.74
N SER A 138 9.83 -10.09 10.16
CA SER A 138 8.56 -10.81 9.97
C SER A 138 8.00 -10.75 8.54
N ASP A 139 8.65 -9.97 7.66
CA ASP A 139 8.34 -9.89 6.23
C ASP A 139 8.94 -11.04 5.41
N SER A 140 9.46 -12.08 6.09
CA SER A 140 10.05 -13.27 5.46
C SER A 140 9.04 -14.16 4.73
N GLU A 141 7.73 -13.86 4.81
CA GLU A 141 6.68 -14.45 3.96
C GLU A 141 6.40 -13.59 2.72
N SER A 142 7.45 -13.04 2.11
CA SER A 142 7.33 -12.31 0.86
C SER A 142 6.87 -13.24 -0.25
N GLN A 143 5.76 -12.90 -0.92
CA GLN A 143 5.36 -13.60 -2.14
C GLN A 143 6.29 -13.14 -3.27
N GLU A 144 7.06 -14.06 -3.84
CA GLU A 144 7.86 -13.76 -5.04
C GLU A 144 6.94 -13.70 -6.27
N GLY A 145 6.95 -12.57 -6.96
CA GLY A 145 6.25 -12.38 -8.24
C GLY A 145 7.09 -11.61 -9.25
N ALA A 146 6.53 -11.33 -10.42
CA ALA A 146 7.17 -10.53 -11.48
C ALA A 146 7.51 -9.08 -11.07
N LEU A 147 7.05 -8.65 -9.89
CA LEU A 147 7.34 -7.37 -9.24
C LEU A 147 8.24 -7.53 -7.99
N GLY A 148 8.97 -8.65 -7.87
CA GLY A 148 9.84 -9.00 -6.74
C GLY A 148 9.11 -9.56 -5.52
N SER A 149 9.83 -9.59 -4.39
CA SER A 149 9.32 -9.98 -3.07
C SER A 149 8.29 -8.92 -2.59
N GLN A 150 7.02 -9.30 -2.57
CA GLN A 150 5.95 -8.40 -2.11
C GLN A 150 5.66 -8.67 -0.64
N SER A 151 5.94 -7.66 0.17
CA SER A 151 5.63 -7.60 1.59
C SER A 151 4.12 -7.51 1.82
N SER A 152 3.57 -8.28 2.75
CA SER A 152 2.17 -8.13 3.19
C SER A 152 1.94 -6.82 3.98
N LEU A 153 3.01 -6.14 4.40
CA LEU A 153 2.95 -4.85 5.12
C LEU A 153 2.67 -3.66 4.19
N TYR A 154 2.84 -3.83 2.88
CA TYR A 154 2.71 -2.76 1.90
C TYR A 154 1.64 -3.07 0.85
N THR A 155 0.85 -2.06 0.52
CA THR A 155 -0.10 -2.09 -0.60
C THR A 155 0.61 -1.51 -1.83
N PRO A 156 0.61 -2.18 -2.98
CA PRO A 156 1.16 -1.62 -4.21
C PRO A 156 0.32 -0.42 -4.68
N LEU A 157 1.00 0.61 -5.17
CA LEU A 157 0.46 1.81 -5.78
C LEU A 157 1.11 1.98 -7.15
N VAL A 158 0.46 1.48 -8.19
CA VAL A 158 0.94 1.64 -9.58
C VAL A 158 0.44 2.96 -10.15
N VAL A 159 1.35 3.77 -10.69
CA VAL A 159 1.05 5.07 -11.31
C VAL A 159 1.20 4.95 -12.83
N GLY A 160 0.06 4.95 -13.54
CA GLY A 160 0.01 4.99 -15.00
C GLY A 160 0.18 6.42 -15.52
N LEU A 161 1.42 6.81 -15.82
CA LEU A 161 1.69 8.08 -16.48
C LEU A 161 1.37 7.97 -17.97
N ALA A 162 0.62 8.93 -18.49
CA ALA A 162 0.33 9.04 -19.92
C ALA A 162 0.96 10.31 -20.48
N GLY A 163 1.27 10.31 -21.76
CA GLY A 163 1.97 11.41 -22.39
C GLY A 163 2.38 11.09 -23.82
N THR A 164 3.15 11.99 -24.42
CA THR A 164 3.80 11.75 -25.72
C THR A 164 5.26 12.12 -25.65
N LEU A 165 6.08 11.39 -26.41
CA LEU A 165 7.50 11.66 -26.55
C LEU A 165 7.73 12.49 -27.81
N GLN A 166 8.65 13.45 -27.72
CA GLN A 166 9.21 14.18 -28.84
C GLN A 166 10.73 14.12 -28.74
N LEU A 167 11.43 14.38 -29.85
CA LEU A 167 12.89 14.25 -29.91
C LEU A 167 13.63 15.09 -28.84
N SER A 168 13.05 16.21 -28.40
CA SER A 168 13.68 17.15 -27.46
C SER A 168 12.91 17.40 -26.17
N HIS A 169 11.71 16.83 -26.02
CA HIS A 169 10.84 17.09 -24.88
C HIS A 169 9.76 16.02 -24.72
N LEU A 170 9.15 15.98 -23.54
CA LEU A 170 8.01 15.13 -23.23
C LEU A 170 6.77 15.98 -23.05
N HIS A 171 5.62 15.48 -23.45
CA HIS A 171 4.34 15.97 -22.96
C HIS A 171 3.85 15.02 -21.88
N VAL A 172 3.89 15.45 -20.63
CA VAL A 172 3.47 14.63 -19.49
C VAL A 172 2.04 14.97 -19.11
N GLY A 173 1.15 13.97 -19.10
CA GLY A 173 -0.20 14.09 -18.58
C GLY A 173 -0.17 14.34 -17.08
N ASN A 174 -0.31 15.61 -16.69
CA ASN A 174 0.00 16.05 -15.33
C ASN A 174 -1.21 16.11 -14.39
N SER A 175 -2.40 15.84 -14.89
CA SER A 175 -3.59 15.63 -14.07
C SER A 175 -3.81 14.14 -13.88
N LEU A 176 -3.82 13.67 -12.64
CA LEU A 176 -4.00 12.26 -12.29
C LEU A 176 -5.21 12.07 -11.38
N ASN A 177 -5.91 10.97 -11.56
CA ASN A 177 -6.76 10.41 -10.51
C ASN A 177 -5.92 9.44 -9.67
N LEU A 178 -6.15 9.44 -8.36
CA LEU A 178 -5.54 8.49 -7.42
C LEU A 178 -6.65 7.85 -6.60
N LEU A 179 -6.80 6.54 -6.72
CA LEU A 179 -7.86 5.76 -6.09
C LEU A 179 -7.27 4.87 -5.01
N LEU A 180 -7.89 4.85 -3.84
CA LEU A 180 -7.55 3.95 -2.74
C LEU A 180 -8.79 3.17 -2.28
N HIS A 181 -8.59 1.92 -1.91
CA HIS A 181 -9.58 1.06 -1.30
C HIS A 181 -9.17 0.74 0.12
N ALA A 182 -10.06 1.04 1.08
CA ALA A 182 -9.92 0.54 2.43
C ALA A 182 -10.31 -0.95 2.49
N ALA A 183 -9.67 -1.70 3.37
CA ALA A 183 -10.06 -3.08 3.65
C ALA A 183 -11.45 -3.13 4.30
N ASP A 184 -12.25 -4.13 3.93
CA ASP A 184 -13.57 -4.33 4.51
C ASP A 184 -13.46 -4.64 6.00
N LYS A 185 -14.20 -3.90 6.82
CA LYS A 185 -14.28 -4.12 8.28
C LYS A 185 -14.79 -5.50 8.66
N THR A 186 -15.52 -6.17 7.77
CA THR A 186 -16.15 -7.48 8.02
C THR A 186 -15.26 -8.67 7.65
N ALA A 187 -14.14 -8.45 6.97
CA ALA A 187 -13.25 -9.52 6.45
C ALA A 187 -12.23 -10.06 7.49
N GLY A 188 -12.36 -9.73 8.78
CA GLY A 188 -11.76 -10.52 9.86
C GLY A 188 -10.34 -10.17 10.33
N ALA A 189 -9.80 -8.98 10.06
CA ALA A 189 -8.47 -8.58 10.53
C ALA A 189 -8.45 -7.20 11.21
N GLY A 190 -8.79 -7.17 12.50
CA GLY A 190 -8.56 -6.03 13.39
C GLY A 190 -9.37 -4.78 13.08
N SER A 191 -9.32 -3.82 14.00
CA SER A 191 -9.97 -2.51 13.90
C SER A 191 -9.83 -1.94 12.48
N GLY A 192 -10.95 -1.66 11.80
CA GLY A 192 -10.95 -1.09 10.45
C GLY A 192 -9.98 0.08 10.30
N GLY A 193 -9.43 0.26 9.10
CA GLY A 193 -8.37 1.25 8.87
C GLY A 193 -7.15 0.69 8.14
N ALA A 194 -7.24 -0.46 7.49
CA ALA A 194 -6.20 -0.93 6.57
C ALA A 194 -6.51 -0.46 5.14
N ILE A 195 -5.47 -0.36 4.33
CA ILE A 195 -5.54 -0.13 2.88
C ILE A 195 -5.36 -1.48 2.21
N ASP A 196 -6.18 -1.76 1.20
CA ASP A 196 -6.19 -3.04 0.50
C ASP A 196 -5.71 -2.92 -0.95
N ALA A 197 -6.04 -1.80 -1.62
CA ALA A 197 -5.60 -1.54 -2.99
C ALA A 197 -5.40 -0.04 -3.23
N ALA A 198 -4.46 0.29 -4.14
CA ALA A 198 -4.25 1.66 -4.58
C ALA A 198 -3.75 1.73 -6.03
N THR A 199 -4.14 2.77 -6.77
CA THR A 199 -3.63 3.05 -8.12
C THR A 199 -3.75 4.53 -8.44
N ALA A 200 -2.91 5.03 -9.34
CA ALA A 200 -3.06 6.35 -9.93
C ALA A 200 -2.92 6.28 -11.45
N TYR A 201 -3.57 7.18 -12.17
CA TYR A 201 -3.45 7.25 -13.63
C TYR A 201 -3.70 8.66 -14.14
N SER A 202 -3.01 9.02 -15.22
CA SER A 202 -3.19 10.30 -15.91
C SER A 202 -4.55 10.37 -16.59
N ILE A 203 -5.18 11.54 -16.52
CA ILE A 203 -6.48 11.82 -17.15
C ILE A 203 -6.34 12.90 -18.21
N ALA A 204 -7.09 12.72 -19.30
CA ALA A 204 -7.18 13.68 -20.40
C ALA A 204 -5.79 14.17 -20.90
N SER A 205 -4.78 13.29 -20.96
CA SER A 205 -3.39 13.64 -21.29
C SER A 205 -3.22 14.38 -22.61
N HIS A 206 -4.16 14.28 -23.54
CA HIS A 206 -4.15 15.02 -24.80
C HIS A 206 -4.45 16.52 -24.63
N SER A 207 -5.23 16.90 -23.61
CA SER A 207 -5.61 18.29 -23.33
C SER A 207 -5.07 18.82 -22.00
N ARG A 208 -4.71 17.94 -21.07
CA ARG A 208 -4.11 18.23 -19.77
C ARG A 208 -2.72 17.61 -19.70
N ASN A 209 -1.79 18.22 -20.41
CA ASN A 209 -0.37 17.89 -20.34
C ASN A 209 0.48 19.14 -20.13
N THR A 210 1.71 18.91 -19.70
CA THR A 210 2.75 19.92 -19.67
C THR A 210 3.94 19.47 -20.49
N LYS A 211 4.54 20.41 -21.21
CA LYS A 211 5.81 20.17 -21.89
C LYS A 211 6.93 20.16 -20.84
N ILE A 212 7.79 19.15 -20.89
CA ILE A 212 8.94 18.96 -19.99
C ILE A 212 10.19 18.78 -20.84
N THR A 213 11.23 19.53 -20.49
CA THR A 213 12.62 19.33 -20.88
C THR A 213 13.47 19.12 -19.64
N ILE A 214 14.72 18.68 -19.82
CA ILE A 214 15.66 18.52 -18.71
C ILE A 214 15.87 19.87 -18.02
N GLY A 215 15.68 19.87 -16.71
CA GLY A 215 15.77 21.03 -15.84
C GLY A 215 14.44 21.77 -15.61
N ASP A 216 13.38 21.42 -16.34
CA ASP A 216 12.06 21.99 -16.07
C ASP A 216 11.44 21.42 -14.79
N PRO A 217 10.56 22.17 -14.12
CA PRO A 217 9.71 21.62 -13.07
C PRO A 217 8.61 20.74 -13.68
N LEU A 218 8.29 19.63 -13.00
CA LEU A 218 7.16 18.75 -13.34
C LEU A 218 6.03 18.94 -12.32
N PRO A 219 5.02 19.78 -12.63
CA PRO A 219 3.82 19.88 -11.81
C PRO A 219 2.98 18.62 -11.98
N LEU A 220 2.53 18.00 -10.89
CA LEU A 220 1.56 16.91 -10.88
C LEU A 220 0.37 17.28 -9.98
N SER A 221 -0.84 17.03 -10.45
CA SER A 221 -2.08 17.26 -9.70
C SER A 221 -2.82 15.93 -9.52
N PHE A 222 -3.00 15.50 -8.29
CA PHE A 222 -3.67 14.25 -7.92
C PHE A 222 -5.07 14.52 -7.35
N SER A 223 -6.10 13.99 -7.99
CA SER A 223 -7.46 13.93 -7.47
C SER A 223 -7.63 12.63 -6.69
N VAL A 224 -7.54 12.70 -5.36
CA VAL A 224 -7.57 11.53 -4.47
C VAL A 224 -9.00 11.15 -4.13
N ARG A 225 -9.35 9.87 -4.34
CA ARG A 225 -10.65 9.28 -4.00
C ARG A 225 -10.49 8.01 -3.17
N TRP A 226 -11.39 7.84 -2.21
CA TRP A 226 -11.40 6.70 -1.30
C TRP A 226 -12.66 5.87 -1.48
N TYR A 227 -12.48 4.56 -1.59
CA TYR A 227 -13.56 3.59 -1.54
C TYR A 227 -13.52 2.86 -0.20
N PRO A 228 -14.67 2.69 0.47
CA PRO A 228 -14.75 2.08 1.79
C PRO A 228 -14.51 0.56 1.77
N SER A 229 -14.54 -0.06 0.58
CA SER A 229 -14.24 -1.47 0.35
C SER A 229 -13.63 -1.64 -1.04
N THR A 230 -13.12 -2.83 -1.34
CA THR A 230 -12.67 -3.24 -2.68
C THR A 230 -13.80 -3.42 -3.69
N THR A 231 -15.05 -3.47 -3.23
CA THR A 231 -16.19 -3.56 -4.11
C THR A 231 -16.47 -2.18 -4.70
N LEU A 232 -16.36 -2.07 -6.02
CA LEU A 232 -16.68 -0.83 -6.71
C LEU A 232 -18.16 -0.45 -6.51
N PRO A 233 -18.49 0.85 -6.39
CA PRO A 233 -19.87 1.30 -6.29
C PRO A 233 -20.74 0.79 -7.44
N PRO A 234 -22.06 0.65 -7.23
CA PRO A 234 -22.98 0.28 -8.30
C PRO A 234 -22.82 1.23 -9.49
N GLY A 235 -22.83 0.65 -10.70
CA GLY A 235 -22.33 1.28 -11.93
C GLY A 235 -22.96 2.63 -12.30
N TRP A 236 -22.31 3.31 -13.24
CA TRP A 236 -22.76 4.57 -13.81
C TRP A 236 -24.11 4.39 -14.52
N THR A 237 -25.15 5.05 -14.04
CA THR A 237 -26.50 5.02 -14.63
C THR A 237 -26.66 5.90 -15.87
N GLY A 238 -25.57 6.54 -16.34
CA GLY A 238 -25.58 7.39 -17.52
C GLY A 238 -26.36 8.70 -17.32
N VAL A 239 -26.06 9.68 -18.16
CA VAL A 239 -26.96 10.82 -18.38
C VAL A 239 -28.30 10.23 -18.81
N LYS A 240 -29.39 10.52 -18.08
CA LYS A 240 -30.73 10.23 -18.59
C LYS A 240 -30.79 10.86 -19.98
N ALA A 241 -30.84 10.03 -21.02
CA ALA A 241 -31.19 10.51 -22.34
C ALA A 241 -32.58 11.14 -22.18
N ASN A 242 -32.64 12.47 -22.25
CA ASN A 242 -33.92 13.17 -22.30
C ASN A 242 -34.68 12.60 -23.50
N GLY A 243 -35.84 12.00 -23.22
CA GLY A 243 -36.81 11.63 -24.25
C GLY A 243 -37.39 12.85 -24.95
#